data_AF-A0A8S0FMS6-F1
#
_entry.id   AF-A0A8S0FMS6-F1
#
_cell.length_a   1.000
_cell.length_b   1.000
_cell.length_c   1.000
_cell.angle_alpha   90.00
_cell.angle_beta   90.00
_cell.angle_gamma   90.00
#
_symmetry.space_group_name_H-M   'P 1'
#
loop_
_entity.id
_entity.type
_entity.pdbx_description
1 polymer ?
#
loop_
_entity_poly.entity_id
_entity_poly.type
_entity_poly.pdbx_seq_one_letter_code
_entity_poly.pdbx_strand_id
1 'polypeptide(L)'
;MLLARERGETFAGFKQSRYASGEYFSQYLQSNWQPKTAKVGELFARSGITLPTREMWAQLRDDVMRYGIYNQNLQAVPPTGSISYINHATSSIHPIVAKVEIRKEGKTGRVYYPAPFMTNENLALYQDAYEIGADN
;
A
#
# COMPACT_ATOMS: atom_id res chain seq x y z
N MET A 1 14.17 -8.65 6.49
CA MET A 1 15.00 -9.86 6.37
C MET A 1 16.41 -9.51 5.97
N LEU A 2 16.64 -8.93 4.79
CA LEU A 2 17.98 -8.57 4.32
C LEU A 2 18.77 -7.71 5.31
N LEU A 3 18.15 -6.68 5.91
CA LEU A 3 18.77 -5.86 6.96
C LEU A 3 19.18 -6.66 8.19
N ALA A 4 18.40 -7.67 8.59
CA ALA A 4 18.77 -8.51 9.73
C ALA A 4 19.95 -9.41 9.38
N ARG A 5 19.99 -9.94 8.14
CA ARG A 5 21.12 -10.71 7.63
C ARG A 5 22.40 -9.87 7.52
N GLU A 6 22.29 -8.64 7.03
CA GLU A 6 23.40 -7.70 6.87
C GLU A 6 23.96 -7.24 8.22
N ARG A 7 23.07 -6.86 9.15
CA ARG A 7 23.45 -6.32 10.47
C ARG A 7 23.70 -7.38 11.54
N GLY A 8 23.30 -8.63 11.28
CA GLY A 8 23.37 -9.72 12.26
C GLY A 8 22.40 -9.59 13.44
N GLU A 9 21.41 -8.71 13.34
CA GLU A 9 20.50 -8.37 14.44
C GLU A 9 19.03 -8.40 14.02
N THR A 10 18.16 -8.77 14.94
CA THR A 10 16.71 -8.76 14.79
C THR A 10 16.08 -7.82 15.81
N PHE A 11 14.81 -7.44 15.62
CA PHE A 11 14.09 -6.73 16.69
C PHE A 11 14.02 -7.56 17.99
N ALA A 12 13.91 -6.87 19.12
CA ALA A 12 13.78 -7.50 20.43
C ALA A 12 12.49 -8.34 20.54
N GLY A 13 12.62 -9.59 20.94
CA GLY A 13 11.49 -10.52 21.03
C GLY A 13 11.15 -11.25 19.72
N PHE A 14 12.03 -11.21 18.71
CA PHE A 14 11.81 -11.92 17.44
C PHE A 14 11.45 -13.40 17.63
N LYS A 15 12.17 -14.10 18.52
CA LYS A 15 11.99 -15.55 18.77
C LYS A 15 10.59 -15.92 19.25
N GLN A 16 9.85 -14.98 19.85
CA GLN A 16 8.48 -15.16 20.34
C GLN A 16 7.42 -14.76 19.31
N SER A 17 7.83 -14.21 18.16
CA SER A 17 6.92 -13.69 17.15
C SER A 17 6.40 -14.77 16.19
N ARG A 18 5.29 -14.47 15.52
CA ARG A 18 4.76 -15.29 14.41
C ARG A 18 5.68 -15.33 13.19
N TYR A 19 6.66 -14.44 13.10
CA TYR A 19 7.69 -14.52 12.06
C TYR A 19 8.70 -15.64 12.35
N ALA A 20 9.10 -15.80 13.62
CA ALA A 20 10.03 -16.86 14.01
C ALA A 20 9.40 -18.25 13.91
N SER A 21 8.10 -18.39 14.22
CA SER A 21 7.37 -19.65 14.05
C SER A 21 7.02 -19.96 12.58
N GLY A 22 7.09 -18.97 11.69
CA GLY A 22 6.65 -19.07 10.30
C GLY A 22 5.12 -18.96 10.11
N GLU A 23 4.33 -18.91 11.19
CA GLU A 23 2.86 -18.84 11.14
C GLU A 23 2.36 -17.62 10.36
N TYR A 24 3.10 -16.50 10.40
CA TYR A 24 2.80 -15.30 9.61
C TYR A 24 2.59 -15.59 8.11
N PHE A 25 3.33 -16.57 7.57
CA PHE A 25 3.33 -16.91 6.15
C PHE A 25 2.22 -17.86 5.74
N SER A 26 1.52 -18.50 6.68
CA SER A 26 0.48 -19.49 6.38
C SER A 26 -0.59 -18.94 5.42
N GLN A 27 -1.02 -17.69 5.60
CA GLN A 27 -1.99 -17.02 4.72
C GLN A 27 -1.51 -16.93 3.26
N TYR A 28 -0.20 -16.75 3.05
CA TYR A 28 0.40 -16.61 1.72
C TYR A 28 0.71 -17.95 1.05
N LEU A 29 0.77 -19.03 1.86
CA LEU A 29 1.08 -20.38 1.38
C LEU A 29 -0.17 -21.25 1.14
N GLN A 30 -1.31 -20.89 1.74
CA GLN A 30 -2.57 -21.64 1.62
C GLN A 30 -3.30 -21.42 0.31
N SER A 31 -3.20 -20.23 -0.28
CA SER A 31 -3.91 -19.85 -1.50
C SER A 31 -2.96 -19.43 -2.60
N ASN A 32 -3.37 -19.64 -3.85
CA ASN A 32 -2.71 -19.03 -4.99
C ASN A 32 -3.31 -17.62 -5.18
N TRP A 33 -2.54 -16.59 -4.85
CA TRP A 33 -2.96 -15.19 -4.95
C TRP A 33 -2.88 -14.72 -6.40
N GLN A 34 -3.97 -14.93 -7.14
CA GLN A 34 -4.12 -14.49 -8.53
C GLN A 34 -5.17 -13.38 -8.64
N PRO A 35 -5.04 -12.46 -9.61
CA PRO A 35 -6.05 -11.45 -9.89
C PRO A 35 -7.43 -12.07 -10.12
N LYS A 36 -8.45 -11.57 -9.39
CA LYS A 36 -9.84 -12.02 -9.57
C LYS A 36 -10.46 -11.55 -10.89
N THR A 37 -9.92 -10.50 -11.49
CA THR A 37 -10.41 -9.91 -12.74
C THR A 37 -9.30 -9.85 -13.78
N ALA A 38 -9.67 -10.06 -15.05
CA ALA A 38 -8.73 -9.96 -16.18
C ALA A 38 -8.06 -8.58 -16.22
N LYS A 39 -8.85 -7.52 -15.98
CA LYS A 39 -8.33 -6.14 -15.98
C LYS A 39 -7.21 -5.92 -14.99
N VAL A 40 -7.32 -6.45 -13.77
CA VAL A 40 -6.25 -6.34 -12.77
C VAL A 40 -5.03 -7.14 -13.21
N GLY A 41 -5.19 -8.33 -13.79
CA GLY A 41 -4.08 -9.10 -14.35
C GLY A 41 -3.32 -8.36 -15.45
N GLU A 42 -4.04 -7.70 -16.36
CA GLU A 42 -3.45 -6.87 -17.42
C GLU A 42 -2.65 -5.69 -16.87
N LEU A 43 -3.11 -5.07 -15.77
CA LEU A 43 -2.38 -3.95 -15.15
C LEU A 43 -0.99 -4.38 -14.67
N PHE A 44 -0.89 -5.51 -13.95
CA PHE A 44 0.40 -6.04 -13.50
C PHE A 44 1.29 -6.44 -14.67
N ALA A 45 0.74 -7.13 -15.67
CA ALA A 45 1.48 -7.57 -16.85
C ALA A 45 2.06 -6.39 -17.65
N ARG A 46 1.24 -5.36 -17.91
CA ARG A 46 1.67 -4.15 -18.63
C ARG A 46 2.73 -3.37 -17.87
N SER A 47 2.67 -3.39 -16.54
CA SER A 47 3.67 -2.74 -15.68
C SER A 47 4.94 -3.57 -15.48
N GLY A 48 5.03 -4.79 -16.04
CA GLY A 48 6.19 -5.68 -15.85
C GLY A 48 6.38 -6.15 -14.40
N ILE A 49 5.31 -6.14 -13.59
CA ILE A 49 5.36 -6.51 -12.18
C ILE A 49 4.93 -7.96 -12.04
N THR A 50 5.84 -8.82 -11.59
CA THR A 50 5.53 -10.21 -11.24
C THR A 50 4.88 -10.27 -9.86
N LEU A 51 3.67 -10.83 -9.78
CA LEU A 51 3.02 -11.11 -8.52
C LEU A 51 3.80 -12.20 -7.75
N PRO A 52 4.05 -12.03 -6.43
CA PRO A 52 4.76 -13.03 -5.64
C PRO A 52 4.12 -14.41 -5.72
N THR A 53 4.91 -15.42 -6.11
CA THR A 53 4.44 -16.80 -6.18
C THR A 53 4.50 -17.48 -4.81
N ARG A 54 3.87 -18.65 -4.70
CA ARG A 54 3.92 -19.47 -3.49
C ARG A 54 5.36 -19.87 -3.14
N GLU A 55 6.19 -20.14 -4.14
CA GLU A 55 7.60 -20.51 -3.99
C GLU A 55 8.41 -19.34 -3.44
N MET A 56 8.16 -18.12 -3.93
CA MET A 56 8.79 -16.91 -3.41
C MET A 56 8.44 -16.69 -1.93
N TRP A 57 7.18 -16.92 -1.55
CA TRP A 57 6.75 -16.84 -0.16
C TRP A 57 7.36 -17.94 0.72
N ALA A 58 7.49 -19.16 0.21
CA ALA A 58 8.12 -20.27 0.93
C ALA A 58 9.61 -19.98 1.17
N GLN A 59 10.31 -19.49 0.14
CA GLN A 59 11.70 -19.07 0.26
C GLN A 59 11.85 -17.92 1.28
N LEU A 60 10.98 -16.90 1.20
CA LEU A 60 11.02 -15.79 2.15
C LEU A 60 10.74 -16.22 3.59
N ARG A 61 9.81 -17.17 3.80
CA ARG A 61 9.55 -17.75 5.12
C ARG A 61 10.82 -18.37 5.68
N ASP A 62 11.49 -19.22 4.91
CA ASP A 62 12.67 -19.94 5.38
C ASP A 62 13.82 -18.97 5.67
N ASP A 63 14.00 -17.93 4.83
CA ASP A 63 14.97 -16.87 5.08
C ASP A 63 14.63 -16.04 6.33
N VAL A 64 13.36 -15.72 6.55
CA VAL A 64 12.92 -14.98 7.74
C VAL A 64 13.07 -15.83 9.00
N MET A 65 12.75 -17.11 8.97
CA MET A 65 12.96 -17.99 10.13
C MET A 65 14.46 -18.16 10.44
N ARG A 66 15.32 -18.20 9.41
CA ARG A 66 16.76 -18.35 9.55
C ARG A 66 17.47 -17.07 10.01
N TYR A 67 17.20 -15.96 9.34
CA TYR A 67 17.93 -14.69 9.52
C TYR A 67 17.18 -13.65 10.35
N GLY A 68 15.87 -13.85 10.52
CA GLY A 68 14.99 -12.90 11.18
C GLY A 68 14.68 -11.65 10.36
N ILE A 69 14.05 -10.69 11.01
CA ILE A 69 13.78 -9.35 10.47
C ILE A 69 14.24 -8.28 11.45
N TYR A 70 14.68 -7.15 10.91
CA TYR A 70 15.27 -6.07 11.69
C TYR A 70 14.19 -5.22 12.37
N ASN A 71 13.11 -4.91 11.65
CA ASN A 71 11.99 -4.12 12.16
C ASN A 71 10.87 -5.02 12.66
N GLN A 72 10.30 -4.70 13.82
CA GLN A 72 9.15 -5.43 14.36
C GLN A 72 7.87 -5.20 13.55
N ASN A 73 7.66 -3.96 13.08
CA ASN A 73 6.52 -3.53 12.28
C ASN A 73 7.04 -2.80 11.03
N LEU A 74 6.35 -2.97 9.90
CA LEU A 74 6.82 -2.46 8.59
C LEU A 74 5.87 -1.43 7.97
N GLN A 75 4.58 -1.72 7.93
CA GLN A 75 3.61 -0.92 7.20
C GLN A 75 2.62 -0.27 8.17
N ALA A 76 2.39 1.00 7.96
CA ALA A 76 1.29 1.76 8.52
C ALA A 76 0.81 2.72 7.43
N VAL A 77 -0.50 2.84 7.26
CA VAL A 77 -1.11 3.70 6.23
C VAL A 77 -1.76 4.89 6.92
N PRO A 78 -1.03 6.00 7.13
CA PRO A 78 -1.59 7.21 7.71
C PRO A 78 -2.39 8.02 6.67
N PRO A 79 -3.18 9.02 7.11
CA PRO A 79 -3.59 10.10 6.23
C PRO A 79 -2.34 10.87 5.77
N THR A 80 -2.29 11.21 4.48
CA THR A 80 -1.22 12.04 3.92
C THR A 80 -1.74 13.46 3.78
N GLY A 81 -1.29 14.37 4.66
CA GLY A 81 -1.64 15.78 4.64
C GLY A 81 -1.00 16.53 3.48
N SER A 82 -0.43 17.72 3.71
CA SER A 82 0.06 18.59 2.63
C SER A 82 1.14 17.97 1.71
N ILE A 83 1.78 16.88 2.12
CA ILE A 83 2.72 16.12 1.28
C ILE A 83 2.05 15.48 0.04
N SER A 84 0.74 15.21 0.08
CA SER A 84 0.01 14.65 -1.07
C SER A 84 -0.07 15.65 -2.22
N TYR A 85 -0.18 16.95 -1.92
CA TYR A 85 -0.21 18.01 -2.94
C TYR A 85 1.12 18.12 -3.68
N ILE A 86 2.24 18.01 -2.96
CA ILE A 86 3.58 18.05 -3.56
C ILE A 86 3.83 16.81 -4.41
N ASN A 87 3.42 15.63 -3.92
CA ASN A 87 3.58 14.37 -4.65
C ASN A 87 2.52 14.17 -5.76
N HIS A 88 1.58 15.12 -5.90
CA HIS A 88 0.43 15.01 -6.78
C HIS A 88 -0.35 13.69 -6.63
N ALA A 89 -0.72 13.37 -5.39
CA ALA A 89 -1.47 12.18 -5.02
C ALA A 89 -2.82 12.54 -4.39
N THR A 90 -3.76 11.60 -4.40
CA THR A 90 -4.93 11.64 -3.50
C THR A 90 -4.50 11.34 -2.07
N SER A 91 -5.26 11.78 -1.07
CA SER A 91 -4.92 11.51 0.33
C SER A 91 -5.08 10.03 0.64
N SER A 92 -3.98 9.35 0.95
CA SER A 92 -3.97 7.93 1.32
C SER A 92 -4.67 7.04 0.26
N ILE A 93 -5.27 5.92 0.70
CA ILE A 93 -5.99 4.96 -0.14
C ILE A 93 -7.51 5.11 -0.11
N HIS A 94 -8.03 6.14 0.56
CA HIS A 94 -9.47 6.43 0.62
C HIS A 94 -9.90 7.29 -0.58
N PRO A 95 -11.20 7.34 -0.93
CA PRO A 95 -11.70 8.20 -1.99
C PRO A 95 -11.37 9.68 -1.76
N ILE A 96 -11.36 10.47 -2.83
CA ILE A 96 -11.14 11.92 -2.74
C ILE A 96 -12.22 12.58 -1.87
N VAL A 97 -11.87 13.66 -1.18
CA VAL A 97 -12.86 14.44 -0.40
C VAL A 97 -13.62 15.45 -1.28
N ALA A 98 -13.07 15.79 -2.44
CA ALA A 98 -13.67 16.64 -3.46
C ALA A 98 -12.92 16.47 -4.79
N LYS A 99 -13.58 16.72 -5.92
CA LYS A 99 -12.95 16.77 -7.26
C LYS A 99 -11.90 17.90 -7.36
N VAL A 100 -12.20 19.05 -6.76
CA VAL A 100 -11.27 20.17 -6.56
C VAL A 100 -11.28 20.52 -5.08
N GLU A 101 -10.21 20.17 -4.36
CA GLU A 101 -10.08 20.46 -2.94
C GLU A 101 -9.80 21.95 -2.71
N ILE A 102 -10.48 22.54 -1.70
CA ILE A 102 -10.34 23.95 -1.34
C ILE A 102 -9.63 24.06 0.01
N ARG A 103 -8.52 24.80 0.04
CA ARG A 103 -7.70 25.02 1.23
C ARG A 103 -7.73 26.49 1.62
N LYS A 104 -7.85 26.80 2.92
CA LYS A 104 -7.81 28.19 3.42
C LYS A 104 -6.36 28.62 3.69
N GLU A 105 -5.63 28.93 2.62
CA GLU A 105 -4.20 29.23 2.68
C GLU A 105 -3.85 30.46 1.82
N GLY A 106 -2.73 31.12 2.14
CA GLY A 106 -2.18 32.24 1.37
C GLY A 106 -2.88 33.59 1.56
N LYS A 107 -2.31 34.64 0.95
CA LYS A 107 -2.83 36.03 1.05
C LYS A 107 -4.23 36.20 0.45
N THR A 108 -4.56 35.36 -0.54
CA THR A 108 -5.86 35.33 -1.22
C THR A 108 -6.93 34.58 -0.41
N GLY A 109 -6.54 33.88 0.66
CA GLY A 109 -7.43 33.17 1.58
C GLY A 109 -7.94 31.81 1.10
N ARG A 110 -7.74 31.45 -0.19
CA ARG A 110 -8.07 30.14 -0.75
C ARG A 110 -7.08 29.66 -1.80
N VAL A 111 -6.82 28.35 -1.82
CA VAL A 111 -6.08 27.62 -2.84
C VAL A 111 -6.91 26.43 -3.31
N TYR A 112 -6.84 26.12 -4.61
CA TYR A 112 -7.63 25.06 -5.25
C TYR A 112 -6.69 23.97 -5.78
N TYR A 113 -7.00 22.71 -5.47
CA TYR A 113 -6.20 21.55 -5.86
C TYR A 113 -7.06 20.54 -6.63
N PRO A 114 -6.90 20.42 -7.96
CA PRO A 114 -7.60 19.41 -8.75
C PRO A 114 -7.03 18.01 -8.48
N ALA A 115 -7.90 17.00 -8.42
CA ALA A 115 -7.48 15.61 -8.22
C ALA A 115 -6.54 15.13 -9.35
N PRO A 116 -5.52 14.30 -9.04
CA PRO A 116 -4.59 13.79 -10.04
C PRO A 116 -5.27 13.00 -11.16
N PHE A 117 -4.80 13.18 -12.39
CA PHE A 117 -5.30 12.53 -13.62
C PHE A 117 -6.76 12.83 -14.00
N MET A 118 -7.43 13.73 -13.27
CA MET A 118 -8.81 14.12 -13.54
C MET A 118 -8.86 15.04 -14.76
N THR A 119 -9.79 14.73 -15.66
CA THR A 119 -10.07 15.45 -16.90
C THR A 119 -11.59 15.56 -17.05
N ASN A 120 -12.08 16.43 -17.93
CA ASN A 120 -13.52 16.58 -18.13
C ASN A 120 -14.16 15.28 -18.66
N GLU A 121 -13.40 14.47 -19.38
CA GLU A 121 -13.85 13.22 -20.01
C GLU A 121 -13.98 12.06 -19.00
N ASN A 122 -13.31 12.13 -17.84
CA ASN A 122 -13.29 11.06 -16.84
C ASN A 122 -13.85 11.47 -15.46
N LEU A 123 -14.51 12.63 -15.34
CA LEU A 123 -15.07 13.15 -14.08
C LEU A 123 -15.94 12.14 -13.32
N ALA A 124 -16.65 11.27 -14.03
CA ALA A 124 -17.53 10.25 -13.44
C ALA A 124 -16.77 9.21 -12.58
N LEU A 125 -15.46 9.07 -12.77
CA LEU A 125 -14.60 8.18 -11.98
C LEU A 125 -14.16 8.80 -10.64
N TYR A 126 -14.38 10.11 -10.45
CA TYR A 126 -13.94 10.89 -9.30
C TYR A 126 -15.12 11.21 -8.37
N GLN A 127 -15.81 10.15 -7.93
CA GLN A 127 -16.83 10.26 -6.88
C GLN A 127 -16.14 10.54 -5.55
N ASP A 128 -16.68 11.50 -4.79
CA ASP A 128 -16.10 11.83 -3.49
C ASP A 128 -16.49 10.82 -2.41
N ALA A 129 -15.81 10.88 -1.27
CA ALA A 129 -16.02 9.95 -0.16
C ALA A 129 -17.47 9.97 0.39
N TYR A 130 -18.21 11.07 0.23
CA TYR A 130 -19.61 11.14 0.63
C TYR A 130 -20.51 10.41 -0.38
N GLU A 131 -20.22 10.55 -1.68
CA GLU A 131 -20.91 9.82 -2.75
C GLU A 131 -20.65 8.31 -2.68
N ILE A 132 -19.41 7.88 -2.41
CA ILE A 132 -19.03 6.47 -2.29
C ILE A 132 -19.62 5.82 -1.03
N GLY A 133 -19.67 6.53 0.09
CA GLY A 133 -20.18 6.01 1.36
C GLY A 133 -19.23 5.00 2.03
N ALA A 134 -19.64 4.47 3.20
CA ALA A 134 -18.79 3.62 4.05
C ALA A 134 -18.82 2.12 3.71
N ASP A 135 -19.87 1.63 3.03
CA ASP A 135 -20.24 0.21 2.98
C ASP A 135 -20.43 -0.37 1.57
N ASN A 136 -19.84 0.24 0.54
CA ASN A 136 -19.80 -0.37 -0.80
C ASN A 136 -18.64 -1.38 -0.95
#